data_AF-A0A3B9RQQ0-F1
#
_entry.id   AF-A0A3B9RQQ0-F1
#
_cell.length_a   1.000
_cell.length_b   1.000
_cell.length_c   1.000
_cell.angle_alpha   90.00
_cell.angle_beta   90.00
_cell.angle_gamma   90.00
#
_symmetry.space_group_name_H-M   'P 1'
#
loop_
_entity.id
_entity.type
_entity.pdbx_description
1 polymer ?
#
loop_
_entity_poly.entity_id
_entity_poly.type
_entity_poly.pdbx_seq_one_letter_code
_entity_poly.pdbx_strand_id
1 'polypeptide(L)'
;MASNWTEQEDIIALFLYTLLPSGKWDKDNPTIKEYASLLGRTPSAVIFKLGNLRSLDNSHTSKGFSNISKVDRMVWKQFMNKPYELFVAYEESLRAFADDSFVAADSGIVLPFQGLDTHPE
;
A
#
# COMPACT_ATOMS: atom_id res chain seq x y z
N MET A 1 19.63 0.75 -11.20
CA MET A 1 18.59 0.64 -12.24
C MET A 1 17.27 0.47 -11.50
N ALA A 2 16.23 1.26 -11.79
CA ALA A 2 14.93 1.08 -11.16
C ALA A 2 14.31 -0.21 -11.72
N SER A 3 14.30 -1.28 -10.93
CA SER A 3 13.58 -2.51 -11.29
C SER A 3 12.10 -2.18 -11.47
N ASN A 4 11.48 -2.77 -12.48
CA ASN A 4 10.02 -2.68 -12.68
C ASN A 4 9.33 -3.20 -11.41
N TRP A 5 8.30 -2.48 -10.96
CA TRP A 5 7.48 -2.95 -9.85
C TRP A 5 6.65 -4.15 -10.31
N THR A 6 6.62 -5.21 -9.51
CA THR A 6 5.74 -6.36 -9.74
C THR A 6 4.34 -6.10 -9.18
N GLU A 7 3.38 -6.93 -9.59
CA GLU A 7 2.01 -6.84 -9.07
C GLU A 7 1.96 -7.02 -7.54
N GLN A 8 2.76 -7.94 -7.00
CA GLN A 8 2.83 -8.18 -5.55
C GLN A 8 3.44 -6.98 -4.80
N GLU A 9 4.48 -6.34 -5.36
CA GLU A 9 5.03 -5.10 -4.78
C GLU A 9 3.98 -3.97 -4.81
N ASP A 10 3.17 -3.88 -5.87
CA ASP A 10 2.08 -2.90 -6.00
C ASP A 10 0.95 -3.15 -5.00
N ILE A 11 0.58 -4.40 -4.77
CA ILE A 11 -0.44 -4.78 -3.78
C ILE A 11 0.03 -4.40 -2.37
N ILE A 12 1.28 -4.69 -2.03
CA ILE A 12 1.87 -4.33 -0.73
C ILE A 12 1.92 -2.80 -0.57
N ALA A 13 2.33 -2.07 -1.62
CA ALA A 13 2.34 -0.61 -1.60
C ALA A 13 0.92 -0.03 -1.49
N LEU A 14 -0.08 -0.65 -2.14
CA LEU A 14 -1.48 -0.23 -2.04
C LEU A 14 -2.05 -0.47 -0.64
N PHE A 15 -1.75 -1.62 -0.03
CA PHE A 15 -2.13 -1.86 1.36
C PHE A 15 -1.49 -0.82 2.29
N LEU A 16 -0.19 -0.56 2.13
CA LEU A 16 0.52 0.47 2.89
C LEU A 16 -0.07 1.89 2.70
N TYR A 17 -0.54 2.21 1.49
CA TYR A 17 -1.27 3.45 1.19
C TYR A 17 -2.55 3.58 2.01
N THR A 18 -3.32 2.49 2.13
CA THR A 18 -4.55 2.48 2.95
C THR A 18 -4.26 2.49 4.45
N LEU A 19 -3.10 1.96 4.85
CA LEU A 19 -2.69 1.84 6.24
C LEU A 19 -2.17 3.19 6.78
N LEU A 20 -1.32 3.89 6.02
CA LEU A 20 -0.70 5.13 6.46
C LEU A 20 -1.56 6.35 6.11
N PRO A 21 -2.02 7.15 7.09
CA PRO A 21 -2.77 8.36 6.81
C PRO A 21 -1.92 9.36 6.01
N SER A 22 -2.59 10.11 5.14
CA SER A 22 -1.97 11.15 4.31
C SER A 22 -1.18 12.13 5.18
N GLY A 23 0.12 12.27 4.91
CA GLY A 23 1.03 13.12 5.70
C GLY A 23 2.02 12.36 6.59
N LYS A 24 1.90 11.04 6.74
CA LYS A 24 2.90 10.19 7.43
C LYS A 24 3.88 9.48 6.49
N TRP A 25 3.92 9.86 5.22
CA TRP A 25 4.86 9.27 4.24
C TRP A 25 6.22 9.94 4.32
N ASP A 26 6.95 9.64 5.38
CA ASP A 26 8.31 10.12 5.58
C ASP A 26 9.31 8.98 5.43
N LYS A 27 10.49 9.27 4.88
CA LYS A 27 11.61 8.33 4.80
C LYS A 27 12.04 7.86 6.19
N ASP A 28 11.76 8.65 7.22
CA ASP A 28 12.06 8.37 8.62
C ASP A 28 10.97 7.57 9.34
N ASN A 29 9.82 7.33 8.70
CA ASN A 29 8.77 6.48 9.24
C ASN A 29 9.28 5.01 9.35
N PRO A 30 9.25 4.40 10.55
CA PRO A 30 9.71 3.02 10.76
C PRO A 30 8.99 2.02 9.85
N THR A 31 7.67 2.15 9.69
CA THR A 31 6.87 1.27 8.82
C THR A 31 7.34 1.35 7.38
N ILE A 32 7.66 2.54 6.88
CA ILE A 32 8.17 2.69 5.51
C ILE A 32 9.55 2.04 5.36
N LYS A 33 10.42 2.16 6.37
CA LYS A 33 11.75 1.52 6.37
C LYS A 33 11.63 -0.01 6.36
N GLU A 34 10.72 -0.57 7.16
CA GLU A 34 10.48 -2.02 7.22
C GLU A 34 9.97 -2.57 5.89
N TYR A 35 8.93 -1.97 5.34
CA TYR A 35 8.37 -2.40 4.05
C TYR A 35 9.37 -2.18 2.91
N ALA A 36 10.14 -1.10 2.94
CA ALA A 36 11.22 -0.90 1.96
C ALA A 36 12.27 -2.01 2.04
N SER A 37 12.68 -2.38 3.26
CA SER A 37 13.62 -3.49 3.46
C SER A 37 13.04 -4.82 2.98
N LEU A 38 11.76 -5.09 3.27
CA LEU A 38 11.06 -6.30 2.84
C LEU A 38 11.04 -6.43 1.30
N LEU A 39 10.73 -5.33 0.61
CA LEU A 39 10.67 -5.30 -0.86
C LEU A 39 12.06 -5.21 -1.52
N GLY A 40 13.13 -5.10 -0.74
CA GLY A 40 14.48 -4.83 -1.27
C GLY A 40 14.59 -3.47 -1.98
N ARG A 41 13.76 -2.50 -1.60
CA ARG A 41 13.67 -1.15 -2.17
C ARG A 41 14.19 -0.10 -1.18
N THR A 42 14.37 1.13 -1.66
CA THR A 42 14.67 2.26 -0.76
C THR A 42 13.37 2.87 -0.21
N PRO A 43 13.39 3.43 1.02
CA PRO A 43 12.22 4.13 1.59
C PRO A 43 11.66 5.20 0.64
N SER A 44 12.54 5.94 -0.03
CA SER A 44 12.15 6.93 -1.03
C SER A 44 11.38 6.30 -2.20
N ALA A 45 11.79 5.13 -2.69
CA ALA A 45 11.09 4.45 -3.78
C ALA A 45 9.67 4.04 -3.38
N VAL A 46 9.48 3.56 -2.14
CA VAL A 46 8.15 3.26 -1.59
C VAL A 46 7.31 4.54 -1.50
N ILE A 47 7.86 5.64 -0.97
CA ILE A 47 7.14 6.93 -0.89
C ILE A 47 6.73 7.44 -2.28
N PHE A 48 7.62 7.35 -3.27
CA PHE A 48 7.28 7.72 -4.64
C PHE A 48 6.16 6.84 -5.19
N LYS A 49 6.15 5.54 -4.88
CA LYS A 49 5.08 4.62 -5.27
C LYS A 49 3.75 5.00 -4.63
N LEU A 50 3.72 5.27 -3.33
CA LEU A 50 2.53 5.78 -2.64
C LEU A 50 2.03 7.08 -3.27
N GLY A 51 2.95 7.97 -3.67
CA GLY A 51 2.63 9.20 -4.40
C GLY A 51 2.01 8.97 -5.79
N ASN A 52 2.44 7.92 -6.51
CA ASN A 52 1.82 7.52 -7.78
C ASN A 52 0.40 6.94 -7.58
N LEU A 53 0.20 6.14 -6.53
CA LEU A 53 -1.11 5.59 -6.18
C LEU A 53 -2.08 6.70 -5.76
N ARG A 54 -1.60 7.69 -4.98
CA ARG A 54 -2.36 8.89 -4.63
C ARG A 54 -2.92 9.63 -5.84
N SER A 55 -2.22 9.58 -6.98
CA SER A 55 -2.70 10.21 -8.22
C SER A 55 -3.97 9.58 -8.77
N LEU A 56 -4.26 8.33 -8.41
CA LEU A 56 -5.48 7.62 -8.77
C LEU A 56 -6.62 7.88 -7.79
N ASP A 57 -6.30 8.48 -6.64
CA ASP A 57 -7.26 8.84 -5.62
C ASP A 57 -7.97 10.15 -5.97
N ASN A 58 -9.11 10.01 -6.65
CA ASN A 58 -9.96 11.13 -7.03
C ASN A 58 -10.66 11.79 -5.82
N SER A 59 -10.56 11.23 -4.61
CA SER A 59 -11.12 11.86 -3.39
C SER A 59 -10.29 13.04 -2.90
N HIS A 60 -9.04 13.16 -3.35
CA HIS A 60 -8.15 14.26 -3.01
C HIS A 60 -8.04 15.29 -4.14
N THR A 61 -8.10 16.58 -3.78
CA THR A 61 -8.05 17.72 -4.72
C THR A 61 -6.66 17.95 -5.33
N SER A 62 -5.62 17.35 -4.76
CA SER A 62 -4.24 17.51 -5.25
C SER A 62 -3.89 16.41 -6.26
N LYS A 63 -3.52 16.80 -7.48
CA LYS A 63 -2.99 15.88 -8.49
C LYS A 63 -1.69 15.24 -7.96
N GLY A 64 -1.68 13.92 -7.81
CA GLY A 64 -0.44 13.18 -7.56
C GLY A 64 0.48 13.18 -8.78
N PHE A 65 1.57 12.40 -8.71
CA PHE A 65 2.53 12.25 -9.81
C PHE A 65 1.93 11.62 -11.08
N SER A 66 2.38 12.09 -12.25
CA SER A 66 1.89 11.64 -13.57
C SER A 66 2.38 10.26 -14.00
N ASN A 67 3.31 9.65 -13.25
CA ASN A 67 4.04 8.45 -13.69
C ASN A 67 3.39 7.16 -13.17
N ILE A 68 2.11 6.99 -13.48
CA ILE A 68 1.32 5.85 -13.03
C ILE A 68 1.47 4.71 -14.04
N SER A 69 1.98 3.56 -13.59
CA SER A 69 2.13 2.40 -14.46
C SER A 69 0.78 1.77 -14.82
N LYS A 70 0.78 0.83 -15.77
CA LYS A 70 -0.43 0.05 -16.09
C LYS A 70 -0.82 -0.87 -14.92
N VAL A 71 0.17 -1.42 -14.21
CA VAL A 71 -0.03 -2.31 -13.06
C VAL A 71 -0.65 -1.54 -11.91
N ASP A 72 -0.16 -0.33 -11.62
CA ASP A 72 -0.73 0.57 -10.60
C ASP A 72 -2.23 0.76 -10.80
N ARG A 73 -2.66 1.10 -12.02
CA ARG A 73 -4.08 1.29 -12.36
C ARG A 73 -4.90 0.01 -12.20
N MET A 74 -4.31 -1.11 -12.56
CA MET A 74 -4.95 -2.42 -12.48
C MET A 74 -5.20 -2.80 -11.02
N VAL A 75 -4.14 -2.79 -10.20
CA VAL A 75 -4.21 -3.11 -8.76
C VAL A 75 -5.13 -2.14 -8.03
N TRP A 76 -5.02 -0.82 -8.29
CA TRP A 76 -5.92 0.19 -7.73
C TRP A 76 -7.39 -0.12 -8.03
N LYS A 77 -7.74 -0.34 -9.31
CA LYS A 77 -9.12 -0.62 -9.71
C LYS A 77 -9.64 -1.93 -9.13
N GLN A 78 -8.76 -2.93 -8.99
CA GLN A 78 -9.13 -4.23 -8.43
C GLN A 78 -9.48 -4.13 -6.94
N PHE A 79 -8.72 -3.36 -6.16
CA PHE A 79 -8.75 -3.50 -4.70
C PHE A 79 -9.31 -2.31 -3.92
N MET A 80 -9.36 -1.11 -4.49
CA MET A 80 -9.75 0.08 -3.71
C MET A 80 -11.18 0.06 -3.16
N ASN A 81 -12.09 -0.68 -3.80
CA ASN A 81 -13.46 -0.87 -3.31
C ASN A 81 -13.66 -2.24 -2.65
N LYS A 82 -12.59 -3.01 -2.42
CA LYS A 82 -12.60 -4.39 -1.96
C LYS A 82 -11.53 -4.62 -0.88
N PRO A 83 -11.69 -4.02 0.32
CA PRO A 83 -10.67 -4.02 1.35
C PRO A 83 -10.35 -5.41 1.91
N TYR A 84 -11.34 -6.30 1.96
CA TYR A 84 -11.11 -7.70 2.33
C TYR A 84 -10.25 -8.43 1.29
N GLU A 85 -10.55 -8.26 0.00
CA GLU A 85 -9.74 -8.87 -1.07
C GLU A 85 -8.33 -8.28 -1.11
N LEU A 86 -8.19 -6.98 -0.85
CA LEU A 86 -6.88 -6.33 -0.71
C LEU A 86 -6.05 -6.95 0.41
N PHE A 87 -6.67 -7.21 1.57
CA PHE A 87 -5.99 -7.82 2.70
C PHE A 87 -5.52 -9.24 2.38
N VAL A 88 -6.38 -10.09 1.78
CA VAL A 88 -6.01 -11.45 1.38
C VAL A 88 -4.86 -11.42 0.36
N ALA A 89 -4.98 -10.58 -0.67
CA ALA A 89 -3.94 -10.43 -1.69
C ALA A 89 -2.62 -9.89 -1.10
N TYR A 90 -2.70 -9.02 -0.09
CA TYR A 90 -1.56 -8.52 0.65
C TYR A 90 -0.86 -9.63 1.45
N GLU A 91 -1.60 -10.46 2.19
CA GLU A 91 -1.03 -11.59 2.93
C GLU A 91 -0.36 -12.61 1.98
N GLU A 92 -1.01 -12.90 0.85
CA GLU A 92 -0.43 -13.76 -0.19
C GLU A 92 0.83 -13.15 -0.79
N SER A 93 0.82 -11.84 -1.05
CA SER A 93 1.99 -11.11 -1.56
C SER A 93 3.12 -11.10 -0.55
N LEU A 94 2.84 -10.94 0.74
CA LEU A 94 3.85 -11.00 1.79
C LEU A 94 4.58 -12.33 1.80
N ARG A 95 3.88 -13.46 1.66
CA ARG A 95 4.52 -14.79 1.62
C ARG A 95 5.56 -14.95 0.50
N ALA A 96 5.52 -14.10 -0.54
CA ALA A 96 6.52 -14.10 -1.60
C ALA A 96 7.81 -13.35 -1.24
N PHE A 97 7.77 -12.46 -0.24
CA PHE A 97 8.90 -11.60 0.16
C PHE A 97 9.37 -11.81 1.60
N ALA A 98 8.49 -12.32 2.46
CA ALA A 98 8.72 -12.61 3.86
C ALA A 98 8.79 -14.12 4.09
N ASP A 99 9.70 -14.52 4.97
CA ASP A 99 9.64 -15.82 5.64
C ASP A 99 8.51 -15.79 6.71
N ASP A 100 8.09 -16.94 7.25
CA ASP A 100 6.98 -17.08 8.24
C ASP A 100 7.15 -16.24 9.55
N SER A 101 8.26 -15.52 9.66
CA SER A 101 8.67 -14.68 10.80
C SER A 101 8.50 -13.18 10.58
N PHE A 102 8.04 -12.71 9.41
CA PHE A 102 7.76 -11.29 9.22
C PHE A 102 6.52 -10.87 10.00
N VAL A 103 6.74 -10.22 11.13
CA VAL A 103 5.71 -9.50 11.88
C VAL A 103 5.80 -8.05 11.44
N ALA A 104 4.83 -7.57 10.66
CA ALA A 104 4.68 -6.15 10.40
C ALA A 104 4.60 -5.45 11.75
N ALA A 105 5.58 -4.58 12.07
CA ALA A 105 5.71 -4.03 13.41
C ALA A 105 4.40 -3.35 13.81
N ASP A 106 3.86 -3.84 14.93
CA ASP A 106 2.77 -3.27 15.73
C ASP A 106 1.81 -2.38 14.93
N SER A 107 0.81 -3.03 14.35
CA SER A 107 -0.41 -2.46 13.78
C SER A 107 -0.81 -1.12 14.37
N GLY A 108 -1.06 -1.07 15.67
CA GLY A 108 -2.28 -0.44 16.15
C GLY A 108 -2.49 1.04 15.78
N ILE A 109 -3.04 1.50 14.65
CA ILE A 109 -3.83 0.99 13.51
C ILE A 109 -4.83 -0.11 13.82
N VAL A 110 -5.83 0.32 14.58
CA VAL A 110 -7.22 -0.07 14.33
C VAL A 110 -7.48 0.03 12.83
N LEU A 111 -7.68 -1.13 12.19
CA LEU A 111 -8.17 -1.22 10.82
C LEU A 111 -9.47 -0.37 10.72
N PRO A 112 -9.70 0.37 9.63
CA PRO A 112 -10.89 1.23 9.46
C PRO A 112 -12.24 0.46 9.43
N PHE A 113 -12.25 -0.84 9.73
CA PHE A 113 -13.46 -1.65 9.88
C PHE A 113 -13.95 -1.82 11.31
N GLN A 114 -13.33 -1.23 12.34
CA GLN A 114 -13.98 -1.10 13.65
C GLN A 114 -15.07 -0.01 13.69
N GLY A 115 -15.82 0.18 12.59
CA GLY A 115 -16.87 1.20 12.52
C GLY A 115 -17.70 1.26 11.24
N LEU A 116 -17.75 0.19 10.44
CA LEU A 116 -18.78 0.05 9.39
C LEU A 116 -19.81 -1.00 9.80
N ASP A 117 -20.37 -0.81 10.99
CA ASP A 117 -21.79 -1.08 11.20
C ASP A 117 -22.57 -0.07 10.36
N THR A 118 -22.89 -0.42 9.13
CA THR A 118 -24.20 -0.17 8.48
C THR A 118 -24.18 -0.79 7.09
N HIS A 119 -24.48 -2.08 7.00
CA HIS A 119 -25.40 -2.51 5.95
C HIS A 119 -26.80 -2.22 6.48
N PRO A 120 -27.50 -1.15 6.03
CA PRO A 120 -28.95 -1.18 6.10
C PRO A 120 -29.44 -2.22 5.10
N GLU A 121 -30.46 -2.94 5.56
CA GLU A 121 -31.11 -4.13 4.99
C GLU A 121 -31.45 -4.06 3.50
#